data_AF-A0A6J1RAD5-F1
#
_entry.id   AF-A0A6J1RAD5-F1
#
_cell.length_a   1.000
_cell.length_b   1.000
_cell.length_c   1.000
_cell.angle_alpha   90.00
_cell.angle_beta   90.00
_cell.angle_gamma   90.00
#
_symmetry.space_group_name_H-M   'P 1'
#
loop_
_entity.id
_entity.type
_entity.pdbx_description
1 polymer ?
#
loop_
_entity_poly.entity_id
_entity_poly.type
_entity_poly.pdbx_seq_one_letter_code
_entity_poly.pdbx_strand_id
1 'polypeptide(L)'
;MFWLQRIRRALLKSECKTTPAIGDASKNQTPPTLLSSLRSVLFVIGTVVIGFAAFCNSLTWHLQRFWGASGDFWQAQWDKILDKFGDDPVTLWVYGSLVLTIAVYWIVGGIYTILDLTNRPAALRRYKIQPGTNEPVDKRELCKVIAQVLFNQIVVGLPIMYLGYYFMEWRGYPPVRELPTFHWVLAEIAIHILCEEIGFYYSHRFLHKRSLYKYIHKQHHEWTAPIAVTALYCHPLENIGSNLLPPFLGVFIMGSHVATAWIWFSLAILSTLNAHSGYHLPFFPSPEAHDFHHLKFNQCYGVLGVLDRIHGTDTQFRNSRNYARHIMMLSLIPPREAFPDEAKYKSK
;
A
#
# COMPACT_ATOMS: atom_id res chain seq x y z
N MET A 1 53.38 -22.18 -27.31
CA MET A 1 54.28 -21.08 -26.86
C MET A 1 55.06 -20.43 -28.03
N PHE A 2 54.48 -20.32 -29.23
CA PHE A 2 55.10 -19.70 -30.42
C PHE A 2 54.26 -18.56 -31.04
N TRP A 3 53.08 -18.27 -30.49
CA TRP A 3 52.16 -17.23 -30.98
C TRP A 3 52.35 -15.88 -30.28
N LEU A 4 52.71 -15.87 -29.00
CA LEU A 4 52.90 -14.64 -28.20
C LEU A 4 54.20 -13.87 -28.54
N GLN A 5 55.21 -14.52 -29.13
CA GLN A 5 56.42 -13.82 -29.61
C GLN A 5 56.24 -13.16 -30.98
N ARG A 6 55.23 -13.58 -31.76
CA ARG A 6 54.96 -13.03 -33.10
C ARG A 6 54.17 -11.71 -33.03
N ILE A 7 53.29 -11.58 -32.04
CA ILE A 7 52.52 -10.34 -31.77
C ILE A 7 53.43 -9.24 -31.19
N ARG A 8 54.39 -9.60 -30.32
CA ARG A 8 55.34 -8.63 -29.73
C ARG A 8 56.31 -8.02 -30.76
N ARG A 9 56.65 -8.75 -31.83
CA ARG A 9 57.46 -8.22 -32.96
C ARG A 9 56.65 -7.41 -33.97
N ALA A 10 55.33 -7.59 -34.04
CA ALA A 10 54.46 -6.79 -34.89
C ALA A 10 54.17 -5.40 -34.26
N LEU A 11 54.08 -5.32 -32.93
CA LEU A 11 53.83 -4.07 -32.21
C LEU A 11 55.09 -3.17 -32.06
N LEU A 12 56.30 -3.73 -32.12
CA LEU A 12 57.56 -2.97 -32.05
C LEU A 12 58.10 -2.51 -33.43
N LYS A 13 57.41 -2.81 -34.54
CA LYS A 13 57.82 -2.41 -35.90
C LYS A 13 56.97 -1.30 -36.53
N SER A 14 55.95 -0.80 -35.84
CA SER A 14 55.19 0.38 -36.27
C SER A 14 55.69 1.70 -35.66
N GLU A 15 56.59 1.65 -34.67
CA GLU A 15 57.30 2.82 -34.12
C GLU A 15 58.56 3.13 -34.94
N CYS A 16 58.41 3.36 -36.24
CA CYS A 16 59.40 4.08 -37.04
C CYS A 16 58.77 4.50 -38.37
N LYS A 17 57.84 5.45 -38.32
CA LYS A 17 57.51 6.29 -39.47
C LYS A 17 57.77 7.73 -39.08
N THR A 18 58.87 8.22 -39.62
CA THR A 18 59.27 9.61 -39.80
C THR A 18 58.13 10.62 -39.68
N THR A 19 58.25 11.47 -38.68
CA THR A 19 57.52 12.71 -38.46
C THR A 19 57.59 13.59 -39.72
N PRO A 20 56.47 13.94 -40.37
CA PRO A 20 56.41 15.15 -41.18
C PRO A 20 56.39 16.35 -40.24
N ALA A 21 57.09 17.41 -40.62
CA ALA A 21 57.18 18.65 -39.86
C ALA A 21 55.80 19.16 -39.41
N ILE A 22 55.71 19.58 -38.15
CA ILE A 22 54.56 20.30 -37.59
C ILE A 22 54.49 21.64 -38.33
N GLY A 23 53.73 21.65 -39.42
CA GLY A 23 53.22 22.85 -40.04
C GLY A 23 52.15 23.43 -39.15
N ASP A 24 52.39 24.66 -38.70
CA ASP A 24 51.53 25.50 -37.89
C ASP A 24 50.15 25.71 -38.55
N ALA A 25 49.20 24.81 -38.26
CA ALA A 25 47.80 24.90 -38.66
C ALA A 25 46.98 25.76 -37.68
N SER A 26 47.59 26.78 -37.04
CA SER A 26 46.89 27.74 -36.18
C SER A 26 46.42 29.01 -36.90
N LYS A 27 46.58 29.12 -38.22
CA LYS A 27 46.20 30.32 -38.99
C LYS A 27 44.95 30.10 -39.84
N ASN A 28 43.79 30.28 -39.20
CA ASN A 28 42.54 30.88 -39.72
C ASN A 28 41.31 30.40 -38.92
N GLN A 29 41.30 30.61 -37.61
CA GLN A 29 40.04 30.68 -36.87
C GLN A 29 39.74 32.15 -36.60
N THR A 30 38.83 32.73 -37.39
CA THR A 30 38.23 34.02 -37.07
C THR A 30 37.57 33.92 -35.68
N PRO A 31 37.81 34.87 -34.76
CA PRO A 31 37.20 34.83 -33.44
C PRO A 31 35.67 34.81 -33.60
N PRO A 32 34.95 33.94 -32.86
CA PRO A 32 33.51 33.81 -33.02
C PRO A 32 32.87 35.18 -32.78
N THR A 33 32.11 35.67 -33.76
CA THR A 33 31.36 36.91 -33.61
C THR A 33 30.22 36.68 -32.64
N LEU A 34 29.85 37.69 -31.85
CA LEU A 34 28.72 37.60 -30.92
C LEU A 34 27.45 37.06 -31.62
N LEU A 35 27.25 37.43 -32.88
CA LEU A 35 26.14 36.98 -33.71
C LEU A 35 26.21 35.48 -34.08
N SER A 36 27.40 34.92 -34.37
CA SER A 36 27.52 33.49 -34.65
C SER A 36 27.33 32.65 -33.39
N SER A 37 27.85 33.12 -32.25
CA SER A 37 27.61 32.49 -30.95
C SER A 37 26.13 32.53 -30.56
N LEU A 38 25.44 33.66 -30.75
CA LEU A 38 23.99 33.78 -30.50
C LEU A 38 23.17 32.85 -31.40
N ARG A 39 23.51 32.74 -32.70
CA ARG A 39 22.83 31.82 -33.62
C ARG A 39 23.01 30.36 -33.21
N SER A 40 24.21 29.96 -32.81
CA SER A 40 24.48 28.60 -32.32
C SER A 40 23.72 28.30 -31.03
N VAL A 41 23.68 29.24 -30.08
CA VAL A 41 22.92 29.10 -28.84
C VAL A 41 21.42 28.98 -29.12
N LEU A 42 20.86 29.85 -29.97
CA LEU A 42 19.46 29.79 -30.37
C LEU A 42 19.10 28.48 -31.10
N PHE A 43 19.99 27.99 -31.96
CA PHE A 43 19.80 26.72 -32.64
C PHE A 43 19.82 25.53 -31.68
N VAL A 44 20.77 25.50 -30.74
CA VAL A 44 20.86 24.44 -29.72
C VAL A 44 19.63 24.46 -28.81
N ILE A 45 19.27 25.64 -28.28
CA ILE A 45 18.07 25.80 -27.43
C ILE A 45 16.81 25.42 -28.21
N GLY A 46 16.66 25.89 -29.45
CA GLY A 46 15.51 25.57 -30.29
C GLY A 46 15.37 24.07 -30.57
N THR A 47 16.48 23.40 -30.87
CA THR A 47 16.49 21.95 -31.11
C THR A 47 16.14 21.17 -29.84
N VAL A 48 16.65 21.59 -28.68
CA VAL A 48 16.31 20.99 -27.38
C VAL A 48 14.84 21.19 -27.05
N VAL A 49 14.29 22.39 -27.28
CA VAL A 49 12.87 22.70 -27.02
C VAL A 49 11.96 21.89 -27.94
N ILE A 50 12.27 21.81 -29.23
CA ILE A 50 11.48 21.02 -30.20
C ILE A 50 11.57 19.52 -29.86
N GLY A 51 12.77 19.02 -29.55
CA GLY A 51 12.97 17.62 -29.15
C GLY A 51 12.23 17.29 -27.86
N PHE A 52 12.26 18.18 -26.87
CA PHE A 52 11.51 18.03 -25.62
C PHE A 52 10.00 18.07 -25.85
N ALA A 53 9.50 19.01 -26.65
CA ALA A 53 8.07 19.09 -27.00
C ALA A 53 7.60 17.83 -27.76
N ALA A 54 8.40 17.35 -28.72
CA ALA A 54 8.10 16.12 -29.45
C ALA A 54 8.12 14.89 -28.53
N PHE A 55 9.06 14.81 -27.59
CA PHE A 55 9.11 13.76 -26.58
C PHE A 55 7.90 13.81 -25.65
N CYS A 56 7.54 14.98 -25.10
CA CYS A 56 6.37 15.16 -24.24
C CYS A 56 5.07 14.80 -24.98
N ASN A 57 4.92 15.21 -26.24
CA ASN A 57 3.76 14.86 -27.07
C ASN A 57 3.71 13.36 -27.36
N SER A 58 4.85 12.74 -27.71
CA SER A 58 4.93 11.30 -27.97
C SER A 58 4.63 10.50 -26.71
N LEU A 59 5.22 10.87 -25.58
CA LEU A 59 4.93 10.28 -24.28
C LEU A 59 3.44 10.41 -24.00
N THR A 60 2.89 11.63 -24.05
CA THR A 60 1.45 11.88 -23.81
C THR A 60 0.57 11.04 -24.73
N TRP A 61 0.90 10.90 -26.01
CA TRP A 61 0.17 10.05 -26.96
C TRP A 61 0.22 8.57 -26.58
N HIS A 62 1.41 8.04 -26.24
CA HIS A 62 1.57 6.66 -25.79
C HIS A 62 0.83 6.41 -24.47
N LEU A 63 0.87 7.37 -23.53
CA LEU A 63 0.10 7.29 -22.30
C LEU A 63 -1.40 7.32 -22.61
N GLN A 64 -1.90 8.25 -23.41
CA GLN A 64 -3.32 8.28 -23.79
C GLN A 64 -3.77 6.98 -24.48
N ARG A 65 -2.94 6.41 -25.35
CA ARG A 65 -3.24 5.15 -26.05
C ARG A 65 -3.27 3.96 -25.09
N PHE A 66 -2.27 3.82 -24.23
CA PHE A 66 -2.21 2.72 -23.28
C PHE A 66 -3.32 2.83 -22.24
N TRP A 67 -3.59 4.04 -21.73
CA TRP A 67 -4.65 4.27 -20.75
C TRP A 67 -6.05 4.12 -21.37
N GLY A 68 -6.26 4.58 -22.60
CA GLY A 68 -7.53 4.37 -23.33
C GLY A 68 -7.80 2.88 -23.55
N ALA A 69 -6.83 2.14 -24.08
CA ALA A 69 -6.96 0.70 -24.28
C ALA A 69 -7.13 -0.08 -22.96
N SER A 70 -6.46 0.36 -21.89
CA SER A 70 -6.66 -0.17 -20.54
C SER A 70 -8.09 0.10 -20.06
N GLY A 71 -8.60 1.32 -20.25
CA GLY A 71 -9.98 1.70 -19.93
C GLY A 71 -11.01 0.81 -20.63
N ASP A 72 -10.91 0.65 -21.95
CA ASP A 72 -11.80 -0.22 -22.74
C ASP A 72 -11.73 -1.68 -22.26
N PHE A 73 -10.54 -2.17 -21.94
CA PHE A 73 -10.35 -3.51 -21.41
C PHE A 73 -11.08 -3.71 -20.07
N TRP A 74 -10.92 -2.77 -19.14
CA TRP A 74 -11.58 -2.83 -17.82
C TRP A 74 -13.08 -2.66 -17.93
N GLN A 75 -13.55 -1.73 -18.77
CA GLN A 75 -14.96 -1.56 -19.10
C GLN A 75 -15.56 -2.87 -19.62
N ALA A 76 -14.91 -3.52 -20.59
CA ALA A 76 -15.37 -4.79 -21.12
C ALA A 76 -15.38 -5.94 -20.09
N GLN A 77 -14.47 -5.94 -19.11
CA GLN A 77 -14.53 -6.93 -18.02
C GLN A 77 -15.66 -6.63 -17.05
N TRP A 78 -15.90 -5.35 -16.76
CA TRP A 78 -16.97 -4.90 -15.90
C TRP A 78 -18.35 -5.20 -16.51
N ASP A 79 -18.53 -4.94 -17.81
CA ASP A 79 -19.76 -5.27 -18.54
C ASP A 79 -20.06 -6.77 -18.46
N LYS A 80 -19.07 -7.64 -18.62
CA LYS A 80 -19.26 -9.10 -18.44
C LYS A 80 -19.73 -9.49 -17.04
N ILE A 81 -19.26 -8.78 -16.01
CA ILE A 81 -19.70 -9.01 -14.63
C ILE A 81 -21.17 -8.59 -14.50
N LEU A 82 -21.52 -7.39 -14.96
CA LEU A 82 -22.87 -6.87 -14.91
C LEU A 82 -23.86 -7.68 -15.73
N ASP A 83 -23.47 -8.12 -16.93
CA ASP A 83 -24.32 -8.94 -17.79
C ASP A 83 -24.60 -10.33 -17.20
N LYS A 84 -23.69 -10.83 -16.34
CA LYS A 84 -23.85 -12.12 -15.65
C LYS A 84 -24.64 -12.01 -14.34
N PHE A 85 -24.39 -10.96 -13.56
CA PHE A 85 -24.92 -10.85 -12.19
C PHE A 85 -26.01 -9.78 -12.02
N GLY A 86 -26.26 -9.00 -13.06
CA GLY A 86 -27.16 -7.84 -13.03
C GLY A 86 -26.44 -6.54 -12.71
N ASP A 87 -27.07 -5.43 -13.09
CA ASP A 87 -26.66 -4.05 -12.83
C ASP A 87 -27.56 -3.35 -11.79
N ASP A 88 -28.38 -4.12 -11.07
CA ASP A 88 -29.20 -3.63 -9.97
C ASP A 88 -28.31 -3.02 -8.87
N PRO A 89 -28.49 -1.71 -8.54
CA PRO A 89 -27.60 -1.05 -7.59
C PRO A 89 -27.62 -1.64 -6.19
N VAL A 90 -28.77 -2.12 -5.70
CA VAL A 90 -28.87 -2.77 -4.38
C VAL A 90 -28.04 -4.06 -4.38
N THR A 91 -28.15 -4.86 -5.44
CA THR A 91 -27.39 -6.09 -5.62
C THR A 91 -25.90 -5.84 -5.54
N LEU A 92 -25.39 -4.80 -6.22
CA LEU A 92 -23.96 -4.49 -6.23
C LEU A 92 -23.48 -3.86 -4.92
N TRP A 93 -24.14 -2.78 -4.48
CA TRP A 93 -23.70 -2.02 -3.31
C TRP A 93 -23.84 -2.79 -2.00
N VAL A 94 -24.90 -3.59 -1.85
CA VAL A 94 -25.15 -4.33 -0.61
C VAL A 94 -24.56 -5.73 -0.70
N TYR A 95 -25.10 -6.59 -1.56
CA TYR A 95 -24.74 -8.00 -1.59
C TYR A 95 -23.37 -8.23 -2.23
N GLY A 96 -23.07 -7.55 -3.33
CA GLY A 96 -21.78 -7.63 -4.02
C GLY A 96 -20.63 -7.14 -3.13
N SER A 97 -20.79 -5.97 -2.49
CA SER A 97 -19.81 -5.47 -1.52
C SER A 97 -19.64 -6.41 -0.32
N LEU A 98 -20.73 -6.97 0.22
CA LEU A 98 -20.67 -7.91 1.33
C LEU A 98 -19.91 -9.19 0.95
N VAL A 99 -20.24 -9.79 -0.20
CA VAL A 99 -19.56 -10.99 -0.69
C VAL A 99 -18.09 -10.71 -0.97
N LEU A 100 -17.77 -9.60 -1.63
CA LEU A 100 -16.39 -9.22 -1.93
C LEU A 100 -15.57 -9.05 -0.64
N THR A 101 -16.06 -8.25 0.30
CA THR A 101 -15.34 -7.95 1.54
C THR A 101 -15.14 -9.20 2.40
N ILE A 102 -16.16 -10.06 2.52
CA ILE A 102 -16.05 -11.36 3.20
C ILE A 102 -15.03 -12.26 2.47
N ALA A 103 -15.09 -12.34 1.14
CA ALA A 103 -14.19 -13.18 0.37
C ALA A 103 -12.73 -12.74 0.52
N VAL A 104 -12.43 -11.45 0.33
CA VAL A 104 -11.08 -10.90 0.51
C VAL A 104 -10.58 -11.17 1.92
N TYR A 105 -11.43 -10.92 2.92
CA TYR A 105 -11.10 -11.12 4.33
C TYR A 105 -10.72 -12.57 4.64
N TRP A 106 -11.58 -13.53 4.27
CA TRP A 106 -11.36 -14.94 4.62
C TRP A 106 -10.35 -15.65 3.74
N ILE A 107 -10.17 -15.23 2.47
CA ILE A 107 -9.12 -15.79 1.62
C ILE A 107 -7.75 -15.41 2.19
N VAL A 108 -7.52 -14.12 2.46
CA VAL A 108 -6.20 -13.65 2.93
C VAL A 108 -5.99 -13.94 4.41
N GLY A 109 -6.99 -13.67 5.25
CA GLY A 109 -6.96 -14.00 6.67
C GLY A 109 -6.87 -15.51 6.91
N GLY A 110 -7.50 -16.32 6.05
CA GLY A 110 -7.42 -17.78 6.09
C GLY A 110 -6.00 -18.30 5.81
N ILE A 111 -5.29 -17.69 4.86
CA ILE A 111 -3.87 -18.03 4.60
C ILE A 111 -3.04 -17.81 5.88
N TYR A 112 -3.12 -16.63 6.51
CA TYR A 112 -2.43 -16.37 7.77
C TYR A 112 -2.86 -17.31 8.89
N THR A 113 -4.17 -17.59 9.01
CA THR A 113 -4.71 -18.51 10.02
C THR A 113 -4.14 -19.92 9.86
N ILE A 114 -3.96 -20.41 8.64
CA ILE A 114 -3.31 -21.69 8.37
C ILE A 114 -1.83 -21.65 8.81
N LEU A 115 -1.11 -20.56 8.53
CA LEU A 115 0.27 -20.39 9.00
C LEU A 115 0.36 -20.43 10.53
N ASP A 116 -0.59 -19.79 11.22
CA ASP A 116 -0.65 -19.69 12.68
C ASP A 116 -1.10 -20.97 13.39
N LEU A 117 -1.98 -21.76 12.76
CA LEU A 117 -2.42 -23.06 13.29
C LEU A 117 -1.38 -24.17 13.06
N THR A 118 -0.70 -24.15 11.91
CA THR A 118 0.23 -25.21 11.51
C THR A 118 1.68 -24.90 11.87
N ASN A 119 1.99 -23.64 12.15
CA ASN A 119 3.36 -23.11 12.26
C ASN A 119 4.23 -23.43 11.01
N ARG A 120 3.62 -23.63 9.84
CA ARG A 120 4.31 -23.97 8.59
C ARG A 120 3.97 -22.99 7.45
N PRO A 121 4.89 -22.79 6.49
CA PRO A 121 6.25 -23.32 6.47
C PRO A 121 7.15 -22.61 7.50
N ALA A 122 8.10 -23.37 8.10
CA ALA A 122 9.00 -22.84 9.12
C ALA A 122 9.82 -21.62 8.63
N ALA A 123 10.08 -21.54 7.32
CA ALA A 123 10.76 -20.41 6.69
C ALA A 123 10.05 -19.07 6.88
N LEU A 124 8.73 -19.04 7.05
CA LEU A 124 7.98 -17.79 7.29
C LEU A 124 7.97 -17.38 8.77
N ARG A 125 8.29 -18.29 9.69
CA ARG A 125 8.27 -18.03 11.14
C ARG A 125 9.33 -17.04 11.60
N ARG A 126 10.43 -16.91 10.85
CA ARG A 126 11.46 -15.90 11.11
C ARG A 126 10.97 -14.46 10.98
N TYR A 127 9.81 -14.23 10.34
CA TYR A 127 9.19 -12.91 10.19
C TYR A 127 8.19 -12.56 11.29
N LYS A 128 7.99 -13.43 12.30
CA LYS A 128 7.10 -13.15 13.42
C LYS A 128 7.63 -11.99 14.28
N ILE A 129 6.71 -11.08 14.61
CA ILE A 129 7.01 -9.88 15.40
C ILE A 129 7.17 -10.23 16.88
N GLN A 130 6.25 -11.05 17.40
CA GLN A 130 6.23 -11.57 18.78
C GLN A 130 6.35 -13.11 18.82
N PRO A 131 7.55 -13.68 18.56
CA PRO A 131 7.72 -15.13 18.53
C PRO A 131 7.47 -15.79 19.89
N GLY A 132 6.86 -16.98 19.87
CA GLY A 132 6.51 -17.75 21.07
C GLY A 132 5.13 -17.44 21.65
N THR A 133 4.43 -16.41 21.15
CA THR A 133 3.08 -16.04 21.59
C THR A 133 2.05 -16.45 20.55
N ASN A 134 0.98 -17.13 20.95
CA ASN A 134 -0.07 -17.64 20.05
C ASN A 134 0.45 -18.62 18.98
N GLU A 135 1.42 -19.47 19.35
CA GLU A 135 2.12 -20.38 18.43
C GLU A 135 2.19 -21.82 18.99
N PRO A 136 1.29 -22.75 18.60
CA PRO A 136 0.14 -22.54 17.72
C PRO A 136 -1.01 -21.82 18.41
N VAL A 137 -1.90 -21.23 17.61
CA VAL A 137 -3.12 -20.59 18.10
C VAL A 137 -4.04 -21.61 18.78
N ASP A 138 -4.62 -21.23 19.93
CA ASP A 138 -5.65 -22.04 20.58
C ASP A 138 -6.92 -22.11 19.71
N LYS A 139 -7.35 -23.32 19.39
CA LYS A 139 -8.49 -23.55 18.50
C LYS A 139 -9.81 -23.05 19.08
N ARG A 140 -9.97 -23.10 20.40
CA ARG A 140 -11.21 -22.69 21.06
C ARG A 140 -11.34 -21.17 21.05
N GLU A 141 -10.26 -20.46 21.31
CA GLU A 141 -10.19 -19.00 21.15
C GLU A 141 -10.38 -18.59 19.68
N LEU A 142 -9.78 -19.32 18.73
CA LEU A 142 -10.00 -19.07 17.30
C LEU A 142 -11.47 -19.24 16.90
N CYS A 143 -12.18 -20.27 17.40
CA CYS A 143 -13.60 -20.43 17.13
C CYS A 143 -14.44 -19.25 17.64
N LYS A 144 -14.09 -18.68 18.81
CA LYS A 144 -14.75 -17.46 19.32
C LYS A 144 -14.50 -16.27 18.40
N VAL A 145 -13.26 -16.09 17.95
CA VAL A 145 -12.88 -15.06 16.99
C VAL A 145 -13.71 -15.19 15.71
N ILE A 146 -13.74 -16.39 15.12
CA ILE A 146 -14.50 -16.65 13.89
C ILE A 146 -15.99 -16.36 14.08
N ALA A 147 -16.59 -16.84 15.17
CA ALA A 147 -18.01 -16.61 15.44
C ALA A 147 -18.34 -15.11 15.57
N GLN A 148 -17.53 -14.34 16.30
CA GLN A 148 -17.72 -12.90 16.44
C GLN A 148 -17.49 -12.15 15.12
N VAL A 149 -16.48 -12.52 14.34
CA VAL A 149 -16.20 -11.89 13.04
C VAL A 149 -17.36 -12.14 12.08
N LEU A 150 -17.88 -13.36 12.01
CA LEU A 150 -19.06 -13.68 11.19
C LEU A 150 -20.30 -12.93 11.67
N PHE A 151 -20.49 -12.77 12.98
CA PHE A 151 -21.55 -11.92 13.52
C PHE A 151 -21.40 -10.46 13.06
N ASN A 152 -20.19 -9.90 13.16
CA ASN A 152 -19.89 -8.54 12.74
C ASN A 152 -20.04 -8.36 11.22
N GLN A 153 -19.67 -9.35 10.40
CA GLN A 153 -19.80 -9.29 8.94
C GLN A 153 -21.25 -9.41 8.49
N ILE A 154 -22.02 -10.34 9.08
CA ILE A 154 -23.37 -10.66 8.61
C ILE A 154 -24.42 -9.83 9.36
N VAL A 155 -24.49 -9.96 10.68
CA VAL A 155 -25.57 -9.37 11.48
C VAL A 155 -25.41 -7.85 11.60
N VAL A 156 -24.18 -7.38 11.73
CA VAL A 156 -23.89 -5.93 11.81
C VAL A 156 -23.63 -5.37 10.42
N GLY A 157 -22.82 -6.04 9.60
CA GLY A 157 -22.42 -5.54 8.29
C GLY A 157 -23.59 -5.38 7.32
N LEU A 158 -24.51 -6.35 7.23
CA LEU A 158 -25.61 -6.27 6.25
C LEU A 158 -26.55 -5.07 6.47
N PRO A 159 -27.05 -4.77 7.69
CA PRO A 159 -27.83 -3.55 7.93
C PRO A 159 -27.04 -2.28 7.63
N ILE A 160 -25.75 -2.22 8.00
CA ILE A 160 -24.91 -1.04 7.75
C ILE A 160 -24.67 -0.84 6.25
N MET A 161 -24.50 -1.92 5.48
CA MET A 161 -24.41 -1.86 4.01
C MET A 161 -25.69 -1.31 3.38
N TYR A 162 -26.86 -1.71 3.87
CA TYR A 162 -28.14 -1.13 3.43
C TYR A 162 -28.24 0.36 3.75
N LEU A 163 -27.88 0.78 4.96
CA LEU A 163 -27.86 2.20 5.33
C LEU A 163 -26.85 2.98 4.48
N GLY A 164 -25.67 2.42 4.22
CA GLY A 164 -24.67 2.99 3.35
C GLY A 164 -25.15 3.12 1.90
N TYR A 165 -25.90 2.14 1.39
CA TYR A 165 -26.52 2.21 0.07
C TYR A 165 -27.53 3.36 -0.03
N TYR A 166 -28.47 3.48 0.93
CA TYR A 166 -29.43 4.58 0.93
C TYR A 166 -28.75 5.94 1.08
N PHE A 167 -27.66 6.02 1.84
CA PHE A 167 -26.86 7.22 1.93
C PHE A 167 -26.20 7.56 0.58
N MET A 168 -25.66 6.56 -0.13
CA MET A 168 -25.09 6.74 -1.47
C MET A 168 -26.16 7.16 -2.48
N GLU A 169 -27.35 6.58 -2.44
CA GLU A 169 -28.48 6.97 -3.28
C GLU A 169 -28.89 8.43 -3.02
N TRP A 170 -28.99 8.84 -1.75
CA TRP A 170 -29.26 10.22 -1.37
C TRP A 170 -28.15 11.20 -1.82
N ARG A 171 -26.88 10.79 -1.68
CA ARG A 171 -25.71 11.57 -2.07
C ARG A 171 -25.55 11.67 -3.60
N GLY A 172 -25.98 10.65 -4.33
CA GLY A 172 -25.75 10.45 -5.76
C GLY A 172 -24.36 9.87 -6.07
N TYR A 173 -24.33 8.93 -7.02
CA TYR A 173 -23.12 8.31 -7.58
C TYR A 173 -23.28 8.08 -9.09
N PRO A 174 -22.17 7.89 -9.84
CA PRO A 174 -22.21 7.69 -11.28
C PRO A 174 -23.00 6.43 -11.70
N PRO A 175 -23.50 6.35 -12.95
CA PRO A 175 -24.14 5.15 -13.47
C PRO A 175 -23.26 3.92 -13.33
N VAL A 176 -23.84 2.81 -12.85
CA VAL A 176 -23.14 1.55 -12.57
C VAL A 176 -22.42 0.98 -13.79
N ARG A 177 -22.93 1.20 -15.00
CA ARG A 177 -22.32 0.68 -16.23
C ARG A 177 -21.13 1.49 -16.72
N GLU A 178 -20.90 2.69 -16.20
CA GLU A 178 -19.85 3.57 -16.71
C GLU A 178 -18.68 3.62 -15.70
N LEU A 179 -17.60 2.90 -16.01
CA LEU A 179 -16.44 2.92 -15.13
C LEU A 179 -15.78 4.30 -15.11
N PRO A 180 -15.33 4.77 -13.92
CA PRO A 180 -14.54 5.98 -13.84
C PRO A 180 -13.19 5.80 -14.54
N THR A 181 -12.64 6.90 -15.04
CA THR A 181 -11.30 6.87 -15.64
C THR A 181 -10.25 6.44 -14.61
N PHE A 182 -9.18 5.79 -15.08
CA PHE A 182 -8.10 5.30 -14.22
C PHE A 182 -7.50 6.39 -13.31
N HIS A 183 -7.27 7.60 -13.84
CA HIS A 183 -6.73 8.71 -13.04
C HIS A 183 -7.70 9.18 -11.96
N TRP A 184 -9.00 9.15 -12.26
CA TRP A 184 -10.02 9.50 -11.29
C TRP A 184 -10.09 8.46 -10.16
N VAL A 185 -9.99 7.17 -10.49
CA VAL A 185 -9.86 6.09 -9.49
C VAL A 185 -8.67 6.36 -8.57
N LEU A 186 -7.50 6.70 -9.11
CA LEU A 186 -6.31 7.01 -8.29
C LEU A 186 -6.53 8.22 -7.36
N ALA A 187 -7.19 9.27 -7.86
CA ALA A 187 -7.52 10.45 -7.05
C ALA A 187 -8.51 10.10 -5.92
N GLU A 188 -9.55 9.32 -6.21
CA GLU A 188 -10.50 8.85 -5.21
C GLU A 188 -9.81 7.99 -4.14
N ILE A 189 -8.97 7.02 -4.53
CA ILE A 189 -8.23 6.18 -3.59
C ILE A 189 -7.34 7.02 -2.66
N ALA A 190 -6.65 8.04 -3.18
CA ALA A 190 -5.86 8.94 -2.33
C ALA A 190 -6.72 9.67 -1.29
N ILE A 191 -7.91 10.13 -1.68
CA ILE A 191 -8.87 10.78 -0.76
C ILE A 191 -9.41 9.76 0.25
N HIS A 192 -9.72 8.53 -0.19
CA HIS A 192 -10.20 7.47 0.69
C HIS A 192 -9.18 7.13 1.78
N ILE A 193 -7.90 7.02 1.43
CA ILE A 193 -6.79 6.81 2.38
C ILE A 193 -6.73 7.94 3.43
N LEU A 194 -6.85 9.20 3.00
CA LEU A 194 -6.83 10.34 3.92
C LEU A 194 -8.04 10.35 4.85
N CYS A 195 -9.24 10.06 4.31
CA CYS A 195 -10.46 9.97 5.09
C CYS A 195 -10.41 8.83 6.11
N GLU A 196 -9.86 7.67 5.73
CA GLU A 196 -9.67 6.54 6.64
C GLU A 196 -8.66 6.88 7.74
N GLU A 197 -7.50 7.46 7.42
CA GLU A 197 -6.51 7.87 8.43
C GLU A 197 -7.16 8.80 9.47
N ILE A 198 -7.92 9.80 9.02
CA ILE A 198 -8.61 10.74 9.92
C ILE A 198 -9.70 10.05 10.74
N GLY A 199 -10.63 9.37 10.07
CA GLY A 199 -11.78 8.75 10.73
C GLY A 199 -11.37 7.63 11.69
N PHE A 200 -10.42 6.80 11.29
CA PHE A 200 -9.91 5.71 12.10
C PHE A 200 -9.14 6.24 13.30
N TYR A 201 -8.19 7.17 13.11
CA TYR A 201 -7.40 7.72 14.21
C TYR A 201 -8.26 8.28 15.34
N TYR A 202 -9.24 9.14 15.02
CA TYR A 202 -10.06 9.78 16.04
C TYR A 202 -11.06 8.83 16.67
N SER A 203 -11.70 7.95 15.90
CA SER A 203 -12.61 6.93 16.45
C SER A 203 -11.87 5.97 17.37
N HIS A 204 -10.72 5.47 16.92
CA HIS A 204 -9.88 4.54 17.67
C HIS A 204 -9.36 5.19 18.96
N ARG A 205 -8.75 6.38 18.88
CA ARG A 205 -8.29 7.11 20.08
C ARG A 205 -9.44 7.42 21.05
N PHE A 206 -10.65 7.69 20.55
CA PHE A 206 -11.82 7.91 21.39
C PHE A 206 -12.25 6.64 22.13
N LEU A 207 -12.22 5.48 21.46
CA LEU A 207 -12.51 4.18 22.06
C LEU A 207 -11.56 3.81 23.21
N HIS A 208 -10.35 4.39 23.25
CA HIS A 208 -9.41 4.22 24.36
C HIS A 208 -9.72 5.07 25.61
N LYS A 209 -10.79 5.87 25.62
CA LYS A 209 -11.28 6.50 26.85
C LYS A 209 -11.75 5.43 27.83
N ARG A 210 -11.43 5.59 29.12
CA ARG A 210 -11.60 4.57 30.19
C ARG A 210 -12.90 3.75 30.14
N SER A 211 -14.05 4.38 29.95
CA SER A 211 -15.35 3.69 29.88
C SER A 211 -15.52 2.89 28.59
N LEU A 212 -15.26 3.52 27.45
CA LEU A 212 -15.37 2.89 26.13
C LEU A 212 -14.35 1.76 25.98
N TYR A 213 -13.14 1.93 26.49
CA TYR A 213 -12.14 0.86 26.49
C TYR A 213 -12.65 -0.35 27.25
N LYS A 214 -13.08 -0.14 28.51
CA LYS A 214 -13.54 -1.23 29.38
C LYS A 214 -14.68 -2.06 28.77
N TYR A 215 -15.64 -1.41 28.09
CA TYR A 215 -16.88 -2.06 27.66
C TYR A 215 -16.95 -2.38 26.17
N ILE A 216 -16.17 -1.71 25.33
CA ILE A 216 -16.24 -1.84 23.87
C ILE A 216 -14.87 -2.33 23.34
N HIS A 217 -13.82 -1.56 23.59
CA HIS A 217 -12.54 -1.78 22.90
C HIS A 217 -11.64 -2.85 23.52
N LYS A 218 -11.88 -3.22 24.78
CA LYS A 218 -11.09 -4.24 25.47
C LYS A 218 -11.13 -5.59 24.75
N GLN A 219 -12.26 -5.93 24.12
CA GLN A 219 -12.40 -7.17 23.35
C GLN A 219 -11.39 -7.24 22.20
N HIS A 220 -11.20 -6.14 21.46
CA HIS A 220 -10.20 -6.06 20.39
C HIS A 220 -8.77 -6.29 20.92
N HIS A 221 -8.50 -5.79 22.13
CA HIS A 221 -7.22 -5.89 22.82
C HIS A 221 -7.00 -7.18 23.61
N GLU A 222 -7.89 -8.17 23.51
CA GLU A 222 -7.66 -9.50 24.13
C GLU A 222 -6.45 -10.22 23.53
N TRP A 223 -6.05 -9.85 22.31
CA TRP A 223 -4.94 -10.44 21.57
C TRP A 223 -3.73 -9.49 21.49
N THR A 224 -2.93 -9.43 22.57
CA THR A 224 -1.74 -8.56 22.62
C THR A 224 -0.67 -8.90 21.58
N ALA A 225 -0.69 -10.13 21.05
CA ALA A 225 0.01 -10.56 19.85
C ALA A 225 -1.06 -10.99 18.83
N PRO A 226 -1.55 -10.06 17.98
CA PRO A 226 -2.67 -10.35 17.10
C PRO A 226 -2.30 -11.37 16.02
N ILE A 227 -3.34 -11.99 15.47
CA ILE A 227 -3.28 -12.79 14.24
C ILE A 227 -4.23 -12.17 13.23
N ALA A 228 -4.05 -12.39 11.92
CA ALA A 228 -4.76 -11.61 10.90
C ALA A 228 -6.29 -11.55 11.11
N VAL A 229 -6.92 -12.67 11.46
CA VAL A 229 -8.38 -12.76 11.65
C VAL A 229 -8.90 -12.09 12.93
N THR A 230 -8.04 -11.62 13.84
CA THR A 230 -8.50 -10.81 14.97
C THR A 230 -8.76 -9.36 14.56
N ALA A 231 -8.44 -8.95 13.32
CA ALA A 231 -8.67 -7.60 12.80
C ALA A 231 -10.14 -7.13 12.91
N LEU A 232 -11.11 -8.05 12.84
CA LEU A 232 -12.55 -7.75 13.01
C LEU A 232 -13.15 -8.40 14.27
N TYR A 233 -12.30 -8.93 15.16
CA TYR A 233 -12.71 -9.43 16.46
C TYR A 233 -12.86 -8.25 17.43
N CYS A 234 -14.04 -7.65 17.42
CA CYS A 234 -14.34 -6.50 18.27
C CYS A 234 -15.83 -6.42 18.59
N HIS A 235 -16.17 -5.54 19.53
CA HIS A 235 -17.55 -5.25 19.87
C HIS A 235 -18.31 -4.63 18.66
N PRO A 236 -19.60 -4.95 18.43
CA PRO A 236 -20.36 -4.44 17.28
C PRO A 236 -20.30 -2.92 17.06
N LEU A 237 -20.34 -2.14 18.15
CA LEU A 237 -20.24 -0.67 18.07
C LEU A 237 -18.87 -0.18 17.59
N GLU A 238 -17.79 -0.88 17.96
CA GLU A 238 -16.46 -0.60 17.42
C GLU A 238 -16.38 -1.01 15.95
N ASN A 239 -16.96 -2.16 15.58
CA ASN A 239 -17.01 -2.57 14.18
C ASN A 239 -17.68 -1.49 13.31
N ILE A 240 -18.79 -0.92 13.76
CA ILE A 240 -19.46 0.20 13.07
C ILE A 240 -18.55 1.44 13.04
N GLY A 241 -18.06 1.88 14.21
CA GLY A 241 -17.39 3.17 14.35
C GLY A 241 -15.98 3.25 13.78
N SER A 242 -15.24 2.14 13.78
CA SER A 242 -13.83 2.10 13.39
C SER A 242 -13.56 1.21 12.17
N ASN A 243 -14.28 0.10 11.98
CA ASN A 243 -13.99 -0.82 10.87
C ASN A 243 -14.90 -0.60 9.64
N LEU A 244 -16.10 -0.04 9.81
CA LEU A 244 -17.02 0.24 8.71
C LEU A 244 -17.00 1.73 8.36
N LEU A 245 -17.32 2.61 9.32
CA LEU A 245 -17.52 4.03 9.03
C LEU A 245 -16.29 4.70 8.39
N PRO A 246 -15.05 4.58 8.90
CA PRO A 246 -13.90 5.30 8.34
C PRO A 246 -13.58 4.91 6.88
N PRO A 247 -13.52 3.62 6.48
CA PRO A 247 -13.38 3.25 5.07
C PRO A 247 -14.52 3.78 4.18
N PHE A 248 -15.74 3.88 4.70
CA PHE A 248 -16.88 4.43 3.96
C PHE A 248 -16.85 5.95 3.78
N LEU A 249 -16.22 6.70 4.70
CA LEU A 249 -16.21 8.17 4.66
C LEU A 249 -15.72 8.73 3.32
N GLY A 250 -14.62 8.19 2.79
CA GLY A 250 -14.07 8.64 1.51
C GLY A 250 -15.01 8.36 0.33
N VAL A 251 -15.61 7.17 0.30
CA VAL A 251 -16.59 6.74 -0.71
C VAL A 251 -17.80 7.67 -0.71
N PHE A 252 -18.30 8.01 0.48
CA PHE A 252 -19.42 8.92 0.70
C PHE A 252 -19.12 10.36 0.26
N ILE A 253 -17.95 10.89 0.62
CA ILE A 253 -17.54 12.25 0.26
C ILE A 253 -17.43 12.38 -1.26
N MET A 254 -16.76 11.42 -1.89
CA MET A 254 -16.52 11.43 -3.33
C MET A 254 -17.76 11.08 -4.15
N GLY A 255 -18.75 10.39 -3.58
CA GLY A 255 -19.85 9.82 -4.36
C GLY A 255 -19.31 8.75 -5.33
N SER A 256 -18.37 7.93 -4.85
CA SER A 256 -17.59 7.02 -5.69
C SER A 256 -18.45 5.98 -6.42
N HIS A 257 -17.99 5.59 -7.61
CA HIS A 257 -18.53 4.43 -8.31
C HIS A 257 -18.29 3.14 -7.51
N VAL A 258 -19.22 2.17 -7.55
CA VAL A 258 -19.16 0.93 -6.77
C VAL A 258 -17.88 0.13 -7.03
N ALA A 259 -17.40 0.10 -8.28
CA ALA A 259 -16.15 -0.56 -8.62
C ALA A 259 -14.92 0.09 -7.95
N THR A 260 -14.88 1.42 -7.82
CA THR A 260 -13.82 2.10 -7.06
C THR A 260 -13.93 1.78 -5.58
N ALA A 261 -15.15 1.78 -5.03
CA ALA A 261 -15.38 1.39 -3.65
C ALA A 261 -14.93 -0.06 -3.36
N TRP A 262 -15.14 -0.99 -4.29
CA TRP A 262 -14.68 -2.38 -4.18
C TRP A 262 -13.16 -2.52 -4.17
N ILE A 263 -12.46 -1.78 -5.04
CA ILE A 263 -11.00 -1.69 -5.01
C ILE A 263 -10.55 -1.16 -3.65
N TRP A 264 -11.15 -0.06 -3.19
CA TRP A 264 -10.84 0.58 -1.92
C TRP A 264 -11.04 -0.36 -0.72
N PHE A 265 -12.23 -0.96 -0.58
CA PHE A 265 -12.52 -1.87 0.53
C PHE A 265 -11.59 -3.08 0.53
N SER A 266 -11.21 -3.58 -0.66
CA SER A 266 -10.21 -4.64 -0.76
C SER A 266 -8.86 -4.18 -0.21
N LEU A 267 -8.38 -2.99 -0.59
CA LEU A 267 -7.13 -2.43 -0.09
C LEU A 267 -7.16 -2.19 1.42
N ALA A 268 -8.25 -1.63 1.96
CA ALA A 268 -8.44 -1.39 3.39
C ALA A 268 -8.42 -2.71 4.18
N ILE A 269 -9.12 -3.75 3.69
CA ILE A 269 -9.12 -5.09 4.31
C ILE A 269 -7.73 -5.72 4.29
N LEU A 270 -7.03 -5.67 3.15
CA LEU A 270 -5.67 -6.19 3.02
C LEU A 270 -4.70 -5.47 3.99
N SER A 271 -4.84 -4.15 4.11
CA SER A 271 -4.05 -3.33 5.03
C SER A 271 -4.29 -3.74 6.49
N THR A 272 -5.55 -3.86 6.93
CA THR A 272 -5.85 -4.23 8.32
C THR A 272 -5.45 -5.68 8.64
N LEU A 273 -5.63 -6.62 7.70
CA LEU A 273 -5.18 -8.01 7.88
C LEU A 273 -3.65 -8.07 7.99
N ASN A 274 -2.92 -7.30 7.19
CA ASN A 274 -1.47 -7.21 7.28
C ASN A 274 -1.04 -6.62 8.64
N ALA A 275 -1.66 -5.53 9.08
CA ALA A 275 -1.38 -4.88 10.36
C ALA A 275 -1.60 -5.79 11.58
N HIS A 276 -2.57 -6.71 11.50
CA HIS A 276 -2.88 -7.70 12.55
C HIS A 276 -2.20 -9.05 12.35
N SER A 277 -1.50 -9.28 11.24
CA SER A 277 -1.00 -10.62 10.89
C SER A 277 -0.03 -11.21 11.92
N GLY A 278 0.66 -10.35 12.68
CA GLY A 278 1.78 -10.75 13.53
C GLY A 278 3.04 -11.12 12.73
N TYR A 279 3.04 -10.91 11.41
CA TYR A 279 4.15 -11.19 10.50
C TYR A 279 4.61 -9.91 9.79
N HIS A 280 5.88 -9.57 9.96
CA HIS A 280 6.49 -8.51 9.17
C HIS A 280 7.17 -9.11 7.92
N LEU A 281 6.35 -9.39 6.91
CA LEU A 281 6.77 -9.99 5.64
C LEU A 281 7.50 -8.98 4.73
N PRO A 282 8.44 -9.45 3.89
CA PRO A 282 9.13 -8.59 2.93
C PRO A 282 8.17 -8.10 1.83
N PHE A 283 8.39 -6.88 1.35
CA PHE A 283 7.58 -6.19 0.32
C PHE A 283 6.16 -5.81 0.73
N PHE A 284 5.81 -5.95 2.01
CA PHE A 284 4.54 -5.46 2.57
C PHE A 284 4.78 -4.24 3.48
N PRO A 285 3.76 -3.38 3.67
CA PRO A 285 3.80 -2.34 4.68
C PRO A 285 4.09 -2.92 6.06
N SER A 286 4.83 -2.18 6.89
CA SER A 286 5.23 -2.69 8.20
C SER A 286 4.04 -2.73 9.19
N PRO A 287 3.76 -3.88 9.83
CA PRO A 287 2.74 -4.00 10.88
C PRO A 287 3.23 -3.58 12.28
N GLU A 288 4.50 -3.21 12.45
CA GLU A 288 5.14 -2.98 13.76
C GLU A 288 4.43 -1.94 14.63
N ALA A 289 3.86 -0.89 14.03
CA ALA A 289 3.18 0.17 14.78
C ALA A 289 1.89 -0.34 15.44
N HIS A 290 1.10 -1.12 14.72
CA HIS A 290 -0.16 -1.66 15.22
C HIS A 290 0.05 -2.85 16.16
N ASP A 291 1.05 -3.68 15.90
CA ASP A 291 1.47 -4.72 16.86
C ASP A 291 1.92 -4.09 18.19
N PHE A 292 2.70 -2.99 18.12
CA PHE A 292 3.09 -2.23 19.31
C PHE A 292 1.89 -1.58 20.02
N HIS A 293 0.87 -1.16 19.26
CA HIS A 293 -0.39 -0.67 19.82
C HIS A 293 -1.08 -1.75 20.67
N HIS A 294 -1.21 -2.99 20.17
CA HIS A 294 -1.76 -4.12 20.93
C HIS A 294 -0.93 -4.48 22.16
N LEU A 295 0.37 -4.22 22.15
CA LEU A 295 1.26 -4.46 23.28
C LEU A 295 1.19 -3.36 24.36
N LYS A 296 1.05 -2.09 23.98
CA LYS A 296 1.13 -0.93 24.89
C LYS A 296 -0.21 -0.23 25.14
N PHE A 297 -1.23 -0.53 24.35
CA PHE A 297 -2.61 -0.03 24.39
C PHE A 297 -2.80 1.47 24.14
N ASN A 298 -1.81 2.32 24.44
CA ASN A 298 -1.99 3.77 24.44
C ASN A 298 -1.10 4.54 23.45
N GLN A 299 -0.59 3.86 22.41
CA GLN A 299 0.28 4.42 21.38
C GLN A 299 -0.14 3.94 19.99
N CYS A 300 0.16 4.68 18.93
CA CYS A 300 -0.06 4.27 17.53
C CYS A 300 -1.54 3.94 17.21
N TYR A 301 -2.41 4.95 17.23
CA TYR A 301 -3.85 4.77 16.94
C TYR A 301 -4.21 4.84 15.46
N GLY A 302 -3.39 5.48 14.62
CA GLY A 302 -3.65 5.73 13.21
C GLY A 302 -3.29 4.56 12.31
N VAL A 303 -3.77 4.62 11.07
CA VAL A 303 -3.49 3.60 10.04
C VAL A 303 -2.14 3.87 9.39
N LEU A 304 -1.87 5.14 9.05
CA LEU A 304 -0.62 5.60 8.43
C LEU A 304 0.40 6.09 9.47
N GLY A 305 -0.05 6.41 10.69
CA GLY A 305 0.77 6.99 11.76
C GLY A 305 1.06 8.50 11.59
N VAL A 306 0.48 9.16 10.58
CA VAL A 306 0.64 10.60 10.37
C VAL A 306 0.00 11.37 11.50
N LEU A 307 -1.24 11.01 11.87
CA LEU A 307 -1.94 11.67 12.97
C LEU A 307 -1.34 11.31 14.33
N ASP A 308 -0.73 10.13 14.48
CA ASP A 308 0.03 9.83 15.69
C ASP A 308 1.23 10.75 15.85
N ARG A 309 1.96 11.01 14.75
CA ARG A 309 3.09 11.93 14.77
C ARG A 309 2.67 13.35 15.11
N ILE A 310 1.57 13.83 14.53
CA ILE A 310 1.05 15.18 14.79
C ILE A 310 0.60 15.35 16.23
N HIS A 311 -0.04 14.33 16.81
CA HIS A 311 -0.59 14.39 18.16
C HIS A 311 0.37 13.87 19.26
N GLY A 312 1.56 13.39 18.88
CA GLY A 312 2.54 12.82 19.81
C GLY A 312 2.14 11.47 20.41
N THR A 313 1.21 10.74 19.78
CA THR A 313 0.74 9.42 20.26
C THR A 313 1.60 8.26 19.79
N ASP A 314 2.78 8.50 19.22
CA ASP A 314 3.80 7.49 18.88
C ASP A 314 5.12 7.65 19.66
N THR A 315 5.15 8.46 20.72
CA THR A 315 6.41 8.82 21.41
C THR A 315 7.17 7.61 21.95
N GLN A 316 6.48 6.68 22.64
CA GLN A 316 7.14 5.47 23.15
C GLN A 316 7.53 4.53 22.01
N PHE A 317 6.69 4.43 20.99
CA PHE A 317 6.98 3.62 19.81
C PHE A 317 8.26 4.08 19.14
N ARG A 318 8.43 5.37 18.89
CA ARG A 318 9.64 5.97 18.29
C ARG A 318 10.91 5.72 19.09
N ASN A 319 10.79 5.60 20.41
CA ASN A 319 11.90 5.29 21.31
C ASN A 319 12.12 3.79 21.50
N SER A 320 11.35 2.94 20.82
CA SER A 320 11.41 1.48 20.91
C SER A 320 12.21 0.86 19.76
N ARG A 321 12.54 -0.43 19.90
CA ARG A 321 13.14 -1.19 18.81
C ARG A 321 12.16 -1.51 17.68
N ASN A 322 10.85 -1.58 17.97
CA ASN A 322 9.81 -1.79 16.95
C ASN A 322 9.80 -0.67 15.92
N TYR A 323 10.05 0.59 16.31
CA TYR A 323 10.13 1.69 15.36
C TYR A 323 11.33 1.60 14.42
N ALA A 324 12.49 1.12 14.90
CA ALA A 324 13.64 0.87 14.03
C ALA A 324 13.35 -0.22 12.99
N ARG A 325 12.44 -1.16 13.33
CA ARG A 325 11.93 -2.18 12.41
C ARG A 325 10.77 -1.69 11.56
N HIS A 326 10.17 -0.52 11.82
CA HIS A 326 8.97 -0.06 11.12
C HIS A 326 9.27 0.54 9.74
N ILE A 327 9.73 -0.32 8.84
CA ILE A 327 10.05 -0.01 7.44
C ILE A 327 9.59 -1.15 6.54
N MET A 328 9.25 -0.86 5.29
CA MET A 328 9.01 -1.93 4.31
C MET A 328 10.34 -2.60 3.93
N MET A 329 10.48 -3.88 4.24
CA MET A 329 11.68 -4.64 3.91
C MET A 329 11.72 -4.98 2.42
N LEU A 330 12.71 -4.45 1.69
CA LEU A 330 12.95 -4.77 0.26
C LEU A 330 13.88 -5.98 0.06
N SER A 331 14.20 -6.69 1.14
CA SER A 331 15.05 -7.88 1.13
C SER A 331 14.37 -9.01 1.91
N LEU A 332 14.83 -10.25 1.71
CA LEU A 332 14.36 -11.43 2.46
C LEU A 332 15.01 -11.56 3.85
N ILE A 333 15.74 -10.55 4.31
CA ILE A 333 16.30 -10.52 5.65
C ILE A 333 15.17 -10.10 6.62
N PRO A 334 14.87 -10.88 7.66
CA PRO A 334 13.84 -10.51 8.61
C PRO A 334 14.20 -9.24 9.37
N PRO A 335 13.19 -8.43 9.76
CA PRO A 335 13.43 -7.19 10.51
C PRO A 335 14.19 -7.41 11.82
N ARG A 336 13.96 -8.53 12.51
CA ARG A 336 14.67 -8.87 13.76
C ARG A 336 16.14 -9.21 13.55
N GLU A 337 16.52 -9.67 12.36
CA GLU A 337 17.92 -9.93 12.01
C GLU A 337 18.59 -8.65 11.49
N ALA A 338 17.90 -7.86 10.66
CA ALA A 338 18.40 -6.57 10.18
C ALA A 338 18.54 -5.54 11.31
N PHE A 339 17.63 -5.56 12.29
CA PHE A 339 17.61 -4.67 13.46
C PHE A 339 17.50 -5.51 14.75
N PRO A 340 18.60 -6.15 15.18
CA PRO A 340 18.62 -7.03 16.35
C PRO A 340 18.33 -6.27 17.65
N ASP A 341 17.87 -6.98 18.69
CA ASP A 341 17.61 -6.37 19.99
C ASP A 341 18.92 -5.88 20.63
N GLU A 342 19.06 -4.57 20.83
CA GLU A 342 20.22 -3.97 21.50
C GLU A 342 19.99 -3.86 23.01
N ALA A 343 21.04 -3.98 23.82
CA ALA A 343 20.96 -3.90 25.28
C ALA A 343 20.35 -2.57 25.78
N LYS A 344 20.52 -1.46 25.04
CA LYS A 344 19.93 -0.15 25.38
C LYS A 344 18.40 -0.12 25.33
N TYR A 345 17.78 -1.03 24.56
CA TYR A 345 16.32 -1.20 24.51
C TYR A 345 15.84 -2.34 25.41
N LYS A 346 16.77 -3.13 25.99
CA LYS A 346 16.50 -4.08 27.07
C LYS A 346 16.59 -3.34 28.41
N SER A 347 15.67 -2.44 28.73
CA SER A 347 15.60 -1.92 30.11
C SER A 347 14.19 -1.68 30.63
N LYS A 348 13.97 -2.36 31.77
CA LYS A 348 12.94 -2.33 32.81
C LYS A 348 11.50 -2.71 32.45
#